data_AF-A0A374W824-F1
#
_entry.id   AF-A0A374W824-F1
#
_cell.length_a   1.000
_cell.length_b   1.000
_cell.length_c   1.000
_cell.angle_alpha   90.00
_cell.angle_beta   90.00
_cell.angle_gamma   90.00
#
_symmetry.space_group_name_H-M   'P 1'
#
loop_
_entity.id
_entity.type
_entity.pdbx_description
1 polymer ?
#
loop_
_entity_poly.entity_id
_entity_poly.type
_entity_poly.pdbx_seq_one_letter_code
_entity_poly.pdbx_strand_id
1 'polypeptide(L)'
;MKQHLFTGRGKNVLKKWFIQKALAIINAELELLNLKIQYPTPFQNRKNNYPLSPLYLTDETYLIEIMELVSGLFLSKRVVTHNGTKSPLTEIGRAFEYLFNIKLGDIHKKHENVICRKANKRTEFLDILRKVISEENKKKGYL
;
A
#
# COMPACT_ATOMS: atom_id res chain seq x y z
N MET A 1 -27.99 -14.31 30.06
CA MET A 1 -27.92 -13.95 31.50
C MET A 1 -29.04 -12.96 31.83
N LYS A 2 -29.88 -13.22 32.83
CA LYS A 2 -30.95 -12.29 33.24
C LYS A 2 -30.33 -11.03 33.89
N GLN A 3 -30.65 -9.86 33.36
CA GLN A 3 -30.24 -8.58 33.94
C GLN A 3 -31.14 -8.24 35.13
N HIS A 4 -30.61 -8.30 36.36
CA HIS A 4 -31.31 -7.77 37.54
C HIS A 4 -31.15 -6.24 37.59
N LEU A 5 -32.18 -5.52 37.15
CA LEU A 5 -32.31 -4.07 37.33
C LEU A 5 -32.71 -3.78 38.78
N PHE A 6 -31.74 -3.42 39.61
CA PHE A 6 -32.00 -2.91 40.95
C PHE A 6 -32.61 -1.50 40.91
N THR A 7 -33.92 -1.40 41.13
CA THR A 7 -34.67 -0.13 41.22
C THR A 7 -34.87 0.31 42.68
N GLY A 8 -33.78 0.50 43.42
CA GLY A 8 -33.84 1.01 44.80
C GLY A 8 -33.48 2.49 44.89
N ARG A 9 -34.36 3.35 45.43
CA ARG A 9 -34.09 4.79 45.66
C ARG A 9 -33.35 4.99 47.00
N GLY A 10 -32.06 5.34 46.94
CA GLY A 10 -31.22 5.66 48.12
C GLY A 10 -29.89 6.33 47.74
N LYS A 11 -29.15 6.90 48.71
CA LYS A 11 -27.95 7.75 48.49
C LYS A 11 -26.82 7.13 47.62
N ASN A 12 -26.87 5.83 47.31
CA ASN A 12 -25.90 5.09 46.51
C ASN A 12 -26.40 4.62 45.12
N VAL A 13 -27.57 5.09 44.64
CA VAL A 13 -28.15 4.67 43.34
C VAL A 13 -27.17 4.86 42.18
N LEU A 14 -26.54 6.04 42.10
CA LEU A 14 -25.60 6.38 41.02
C LEU A 14 -24.43 5.40 40.99
N LYS A 15 -23.79 5.14 42.14
CA LYS A 15 -22.68 4.18 42.26
C LYS A 15 -23.11 2.78 41.81
N LYS A 16 -24.30 2.33 42.23
CA LYS A 16 -24.84 1.02 41.85
C LYS A 16 -25.11 0.93 40.35
N TRP A 17 -25.59 2.00 39.74
CA TRP A 17 -25.83 2.08 38.30
C TRP A 17 -24.53 2.07 37.49
N PHE A 18 -23.49 2.79 37.95
CA PHE A 18 -22.15 2.71 37.36
C PHE A 18 -21.58 1.30 37.41
N ILE A 19 -21.72 0.60 38.54
CA ILE A 19 -21.27 -0.80 38.69
C ILE A 19 -22.03 -1.71 37.71
N GLN A 20 -23.34 -1.53 37.56
CA GLN A 20 -24.13 -2.29 36.59
C GLN A 20 -23.69 -2.04 35.15
N LYS A 21 -23.38 -0.79 34.79
CA LYS A 21 -22.84 -0.45 33.47
C LYS A 21 -21.48 -1.08 33.23
N ALA A 22 -20.58 -1.01 34.20
CA ALA A 22 -19.27 -1.64 34.11
C ALA A 22 -19.41 -3.16 33.91
N LEU A 23 -20.29 -3.82 34.67
CA LEU A 23 -20.60 -5.24 34.49
C LEU A 23 -21.18 -5.54 33.10
N ALA A 24 -22.07 -4.69 32.58
CA ALA A 24 -22.62 -4.87 31.25
C ALA A 24 -21.55 -4.78 30.15
N ILE A 25 -20.61 -3.84 30.28
CA ILE A 25 -19.46 -3.71 29.36
C ILE A 25 -18.58 -4.95 29.43
N ILE A 26 -18.22 -5.42 30.64
CA ILE A 26 -17.41 -6.62 30.83
C ILE A 26 -18.07 -7.84 30.20
N ASN A 27 -19.39 -7.99 30.37
CA ASN A 27 -20.13 -9.10 29.76
C ASN A 27 -20.16 -9.01 28.23
N ALA A 28 -20.30 -7.81 27.67
CA ALA A 28 -20.26 -7.60 26.22
C ALA A 28 -18.87 -7.91 25.64
N GLU A 29 -17.78 -7.54 26.32
CA GLU A 29 -16.42 -7.89 25.92
C GLU A 29 -16.18 -9.41 25.96
N LEU A 30 -16.72 -10.09 26.97
CA LEU A 30 -16.62 -11.54 27.10
C LEU A 30 -17.39 -12.27 25.98
N GLU A 31 -18.56 -11.75 25.60
CA GLU A 31 -19.33 -12.22 24.46
C GLU A 31 -18.59 -11.98 23.14
N LEU A 32 -17.98 -10.80 22.96
CA LEU A 32 -17.16 -10.48 21.79
C LEU A 32 -15.97 -11.44 21.66
N LEU A 33 -15.32 -11.79 22.77
CA LEU A 33 -14.22 -12.74 22.80
C LEU A 33 -14.67 -14.16 22.43
N ASN A 34 -15.82 -14.60 22.95
CA ASN A 34 -16.42 -15.88 22.57
C ASN A 34 -16.77 -15.93 21.08
N LEU A 35 -17.35 -14.86 20.54
CA LEU A 35 -17.64 -14.75 19.11
C LEU A 35 -16.36 -14.82 18.27
N LYS A 36 -15.28 -14.20 18.73
CA LYS A 36 -13.97 -14.27 18.07
C LYS A 36 -13.36 -15.67 18.06
N ILE A 37 -13.60 -16.47 19.11
CA ILE A 37 -13.16 -17.87 19.16
C ILE A 37 -14.01 -18.75 18.24
N GLN A 38 -15.33 -18.57 18.24
CA GLN A 38 -16.26 -19.37 17.43
C GLN A 38 -16.17 -19.05 15.94
N TYR A 39 -15.98 -17.76 15.61
CA TYR A 39 -15.98 -17.26 14.23
C TYR A 39 -14.73 -16.40 14.00
N PRO A 40 -13.52 -16.98 13.94
CA PRO A 40 -12.30 -16.20 13.83
C PRO A 40 -12.23 -15.37 12.53
N THR A 41 -12.88 -15.80 11.45
CA THR A 41 -12.79 -15.21 10.11
C THR A 41 -13.30 -13.76 10.01
N PRO A 42 -14.49 -13.38 10.51
CA PRO A 42 -14.91 -11.97 10.59
C PRO A 42 -13.99 -11.05 11.40
N PHE A 43 -13.32 -11.59 12.43
CA PHE A 43 -12.43 -10.83 13.32
C PHE A 43 -10.96 -10.88 12.91
N GLN A 44 -10.63 -11.56 11.81
CA GLN A 44 -9.32 -11.46 11.19
C GLN A 44 -9.21 -10.06 10.58
N ASN A 45 -8.33 -9.23 11.16
CA ASN A 45 -7.79 -8.08 10.45
C ASN A 45 -7.17 -8.64 9.16
N ARG A 46 -7.83 -8.43 8.02
CA ARG A 46 -7.23 -8.71 6.71
C ARG A 46 -6.05 -7.77 6.53
N LYS A 47 -4.92 -8.11 7.15
CA LYS A 47 -3.62 -7.81 6.56
C LYS A 47 -3.63 -8.67 5.30
N ASN A 48 -4.06 -8.09 4.19
CA ASN A 48 -3.98 -8.75 2.89
C ASN A 48 -2.51 -9.14 2.72
N ASN A 49 -2.22 -10.43 2.90
CA ASN A 49 -0.93 -11.01 2.55
C ASN A 49 -0.78 -11.08 1.02
N TYR A 50 -1.83 -10.72 0.28
CA TYR A 50 -1.78 -10.50 -1.14
C TYR A 50 -1.22 -9.11 -1.43
N PRO A 51 -0.20 -9.03 -2.30
CA PRO A 51 0.29 -7.77 -2.82
C PRO A 51 -0.86 -6.97 -3.43
N LEU A 52 -0.93 -5.66 -3.19
CA LEU A 52 -2.11 -4.86 -3.52
C LEU A 52 -2.33 -4.74 -5.04
N SER A 53 -1.27 -4.86 -5.84
CA SER A 53 -1.36 -4.86 -7.30
C SER A 53 -1.34 -6.29 -7.87
N PRO A 54 -2.11 -6.58 -8.93
CA PRO A 54 -2.06 -7.86 -9.64
C PRO A 54 -0.78 -8.05 -10.48
N LEU A 55 0.03 -7.01 -10.66
CA LEU A 55 1.22 -7.04 -11.49
C LEU A 55 2.50 -7.27 -10.68
N TYR A 56 3.40 -8.06 -11.25
CA TYR A 56 4.69 -8.42 -10.67
C TYR A 56 5.79 -8.24 -11.70
N LEU A 57 6.98 -7.92 -11.21
CA LEU A 57 8.19 -7.96 -12.01
C LEU A 57 8.72 -9.39 -12.04
N THR A 58 9.32 -9.77 -13.16
CA THR A 58 10.09 -11.01 -13.28
C THR A 58 11.40 -10.90 -12.48
N ASP A 59 12.00 -12.03 -12.11
CA ASP A 59 13.27 -12.08 -11.36
C ASP A 59 14.45 -11.44 -12.10
N GLU A 60 14.28 -11.18 -13.39
CA GLU A 60 15.27 -10.54 -14.26
C GLU A 60 15.32 -9.01 -14.12
N THR A 61 14.34 -8.39 -13.45
CA THR A 61 14.24 -6.92 -13.36
C THR A 61 14.80 -6.39 -12.04
N TYR A 62 15.80 -5.52 -12.14
CA TYR A 62 16.42 -4.89 -10.97
C TYR A 62 15.71 -3.59 -10.58
N LEU A 63 15.68 -3.27 -9.28
CA LEU A 63 15.04 -2.03 -8.78
C LEU A 63 15.59 -0.75 -9.43
N ILE A 64 16.85 -0.75 -9.86
CA ILE A 64 17.47 0.40 -10.53
C ILE A 64 16.86 0.68 -11.90
N GLU A 65 16.39 -0.37 -12.59
CA GLU A 65 15.75 -0.28 -13.91
C GLU A 65 14.35 0.35 -13.78
N ILE A 66 13.62 0.00 -12.73
CA ILE A 66 12.35 0.68 -12.40
C ILE A 66 12.60 2.14 -12.00
N MET A 67 13.68 2.40 -11.26
CA MET A 67 14.05 3.77 -10.92
C MET A 67 14.41 4.60 -12.16
N GLU A 68 14.94 3.98 -13.21
CA GLU A 68 15.22 4.63 -14.50
C GLU A 68 13.93 5.14 -15.15
N LEU A 69 12.87 4.31 -15.17
CA LEU A 69 11.53 4.71 -15.63
C LEU A 69 10.96 5.86 -14.79
N VAL A 70 10.98 5.70 -13.46
CA VAL A 70 10.47 6.70 -12.51
C VAL A 70 11.19 8.04 -12.70
N SER A 71 12.52 8.00 -12.84
CA SER A 71 13.35 9.19 -13.05
C SER A 71 13.07 9.84 -14.40
N GLY A 72 12.94 9.05 -15.47
CA GLY A 72 12.58 9.56 -16.79
C GLY A 72 11.22 10.25 -16.80
N LEU A 73 10.22 9.64 -16.16
CA LEU A 73 8.88 10.23 -16.03
C LEU A 73 8.92 11.54 -15.23
N PHE A 74 9.60 11.55 -14.09
CA PHE A 74 9.75 12.75 -13.26
C PHE A 74 10.43 13.90 -14.03
N LEU A 75 11.56 13.63 -14.70
CA LEU A 75 12.32 14.62 -15.46
C LEU A 75 11.55 15.12 -16.69
N SER A 76 10.75 14.27 -17.33
CA SER A 76 9.89 14.67 -18.46
C SER A 76 8.84 15.70 -18.08
N LYS A 77 8.48 15.80 -16.78
CA LYS A 77 7.43 16.68 -16.25
C LYS A 77 6.06 16.49 -16.94
N ARG A 78 5.82 15.30 -17.52
CA ARG A 78 4.57 14.96 -18.23
C ARG A 78 3.50 14.32 -17.34
N VAL A 79 3.86 13.85 -16.16
CA VAL A 79 2.91 13.27 -15.19
C VAL A 79 2.39 14.37 -14.29
N VAL A 80 1.06 14.54 -14.24
CA VAL A 80 0.38 15.52 -13.38
C VAL A 80 -0.45 14.83 -12.32
N THR A 81 -0.60 15.49 -11.18
CA THR A 81 -1.47 15.05 -10.08
C THR A 81 -2.93 15.28 -10.45
N HIS A 82 -3.85 14.77 -9.63
CA HIS A 82 -5.30 15.02 -9.77
C HIS A 82 -5.65 16.52 -9.76
N ASN A 83 -4.78 17.37 -9.21
CA ASN A 83 -4.92 18.83 -9.19
C ASN A 83 -4.31 19.52 -10.42
N GLY A 84 -3.80 18.77 -11.40
CA GLY A 84 -3.18 19.30 -12.63
C GLY A 84 -1.77 19.85 -12.45
N THR A 85 -1.19 19.77 -11.25
CA THR A 85 0.20 20.18 -10.99
C THR A 85 1.18 19.07 -11.37
N LYS A 86 2.41 19.43 -11.73
CA LYS A 86 3.47 18.44 -12.03
C LYS A 86 3.71 17.55 -10.83
N SER A 87 3.71 16.24 -11.06
CA SER A 87 3.81 15.26 -9.98
C SER A 87 5.22 15.26 -9.37
N PRO A 88 5.34 15.31 -8.04
CA PRO A 88 6.63 15.16 -7.38
C PRO A 88 7.16 13.73 -7.55
N LEU A 89 8.49 13.59 -7.48
CA LEU A 89 9.18 12.30 -7.62
C LEU A 89 8.62 11.23 -6.66
N THR A 90 8.31 11.64 -5.42
CA THR A 90 7.78 10.77 -4.37
C THR A 90 6.42 10.16 -4.72
N GLU A 91 5.53 10.93 -5.34
CA GLU A 91 4.21 10.43 -5.77
C GLU A 91 4.34 9.43 -6.92
N ILE A 92 5.16 9.75 -7.93
CA ILE A 92 5.43 8.83 -9.03
C ILE A 92 6.04 7.54 -8.51
N GLY A 93 7.03 7.64 -7.62
CA GLY A 93 7.65 6.50 -6.97
C GLY A 93 6.68 5.61 -6.22
N ARG A 94 5.82 6.21 -5.39
CA ARG A 94 4.81 5.49 -4.62
C ARG A 94 3.81 4.77 -5.53
N ALA A 95 3.46 5.37 -6.66
CA ALA A 95 2.62 4.73 -7.67
C ALA A 95 3.29 3.47 -8.25
N PHE A 96 4.61 3.52 -8.53
CA PHE A 96 5.36 2.35 -9.02
C PHE A 96 5.58 1.29 -7.94
N GLU A 97 5.82 1.69 -6.68
CA GLU A 97 5.87 0.76 -5.54
C GLU A 97 4.56 -0.02 -5.40
N TYR A 98 3.43 0.67 -5.51
CA TYR A 98 2.11 0.04 -5.54
C TYR A 98 1.95 -0.86 -6.77
N LEU A 99 2.25 -0.34 -7.97
CA LEU A 99 2.04 -1.03 -9.24
C LEU A 99 2.77 -2.37 -9.33
N PHE A 100 4.00 -2.46 -8.83
CA PHE A 100 4.84 -3.65 -8.95
C PHE A 100 5.07 -4.37 -7.61
N ASN A 101 4.38 -3.94 -6.55
CA ASN A 101 4.53 -4.50 -5.21
C ASN A 101 5.98 -4.49 -4.70
N ILE A 102 6.72 -3.42 -5.03
CA ILE A 102 8.13 -3.26 -4.68
C ILE A 102 8.34 -2.16 -3.63
N LYS A 103 9.52 -2.14 -3.03
CA LYS A 103 9.97 -1.02 -2.18
C LYS A 103 11.18 -0.33 -2.79
N LEU A 104 11.00 0.91 -3.21
CA LEU A 104 12.05 1.79 -3.69
C LEU A 104 12.80 2.44 -2.50
N GLY A 105 12.21 2.62 -1.33
CA GLY A 105 12.93 3.21 -0.19
C GLY A 105 13.27 4.70 -0.43
N ASP A 106 14.50 5.15 -0.13
CA ASP A 106 14.88 6.56 -0.34
C ASP A 106 14.97 6.90 -1.83
N ILE A 107 13.90 7.49 -2.34
CA ILE A 107 13.71 7.74 -3.75
C ILE A 107 14.60 8.86 -4.29
N HIS A 108 14.92 9.87 -3.48
CA HIS A 108 15.78 10.97 -3.91
C HIS A 108 17.21 10.49 -4.08
N LYS A 109 17.71 9.68 -3.12
CA LYS A 109 19.02 9.05 -3.26
C LYS A 109 19.08 8.10 -4.46
N LYS A 110 18.02 7.30 -4.68
CA LYS A 110 17.97 6.40 -5.83
C LYS A 110 17.89 7.14 -7.17
N HIS A 111 17.18 8.27 -7.22
CA HIS A 111 17.15 9.14 -8.39
C HIS A 111 18.54 9.70 -8.72
N GLU A 112 19.24 10.21 -7.71
CA GLU A 112 20.61 10.71 -7.90
C GLU A 112 21.54 9.59 -8.39
N ASN A 113 21.41 8.38 -7.85
CA ASN A 113 22.18 7.23 -8.32
C ASN A 113 21.94 6.89 -9.80
N VAL A 114 20.73 7.09 -10.32
CA VAL A 114 20.43 6.95 -11.75
C VAL A 114 21.18 8.03 -12.54
N ILE A 115 21.11 9.29 -12.10
CA ILE A 115 21.75 10.43 -12.80
C ILE A 115 23.28 10.32 -12.80
N CYS A 116 23.88 9.95 -11.67
CA CYS A 116 25.34 9.86 -11.51
C CYS A 116 25.95 8.60 -12.13
N ARG A 117 25.14 7.67 -12.68
CA ARG A 117 25.64 6.43 -13.27
C ARG A 117 26.48 6.70 -14.51
N LYS A 118 27.39 5.76 -14.83
CA LYS A 118 28.18 5.78 -16.08
C LYS A 118 27.23 5.87 -17.27
N ALA A 119 27.56 6.70 -18.26
CA ALA A 119 26.67 7.03 -19.37
C ALA A 119 26.11 5.79 -20.10
N ASN A 120 26.93 4.76 -20.29
CA ASN A 120 26.55 3.50 -20.92
C ASN A 120 25.58 2.63 -20.12
N LYS A 121 25.47 2.82 -18.80
CA LYS A 121 24.57 2.07 -17.91
C LYS A 121 23.40 2.92 -17.38
N ARG A 122 23.36 4.20 -17.77
CA ARG A 122 22.39 5.17 -17.26
C ARG A 122 20.99 4.92 -17.83
N THR A 123 20.90 4.47 -19.08
CA THR A 123 19.64 4.28 -19.82
C THR A 123 19.46 2.84 -20.33
N GLU A 124 20.17 1.89 -19.71
CA GLU A 124 20.27 0.51 -20.21
C GLU A 124 18.90 -0.15 -20.33
N PHE A 125 18.02 0.07 -19.36
CA PHE A 125 16.68 -0.52 -19.40
C PHE A 125 15.78 0.14 -20.44
N LEU A 126 15.79 1.47 -20.54
CA LEU A 126 15.04 2.19 -21.56
C LEU A 126 15.50 1.81 -22.97
N ASP A 127 16.80 1.57 -23.16
CA ASP A 127 17.36 1.09 -24.43
C ASP A 127 16.87 -0.32 -24.79
N ILE A 128 16.78 -1.22 -23.81
CA ILE A 128 16.18 -2.55 -23.98
C ILE A 128 14.71 -2.41 -24.42
N LEU A 129 13.91 -1.61 -23.70
CA LEU A 129 12.49 -1.40 -24.03
C LEU A 129 12.31 -0.84 -25.45
N ARG A 130 13.13 0.15 -25.82
CA ARG A 130 13.14 0.72 -27.18
C ARG A 130 13.48 -0.34 -28.24
N LYS A 131 14.45 -1.21 -27.96
CA LYS A 131 14.85 -2.30 -28.86
C LYS A 131 13.72 -3.31 -29.05
N VAL A 132 13.07 -3.76 -27.98
CA VAL A 132 11.95 -4.72 -28.05
C VAL A 132 10.79 -4.17 -28.87
N ILE A 133 10.43 -2.89 -28.69
CA ILE A 133 9.39 -2.24 -29.51
C ILE A 133 9.79 -2.18 -30.99
N SER A 134 11.06 -1.86 -31.27
CA SER A 134 11.56 -1.78 -32.65
C SER A 134 11.60 -3.14 -33.33
N GLU A 135 11.93 -4.20 -32.60
CA GLU A 135 11.91 -5.59 -33.10
C GLU A 135 10.47 -6.05 -33.38
N GLU A 136 9.52 -5.75 -32.50
CA GLU A 136 8.11 -6.06 -32.71
C GLU A 136 7.54 -5.32 -33.93
N ASN A 137 7.96 -4.07 -34.15
CA ASN A 137 7.58 -3.30 -35.33
C ASN A 137 8.05 -3.95 -36.63
N LYS A 138 9.33 -4.38 -36.69
CA LYS A 138 9.90 -5.11 -37.83
C LYS A 138 9.20 -6.45 -38.07
N LYS A 139 8.90 -7.21 -37.00
CA LYS A 139 8.17 -8.48 -37.11
C LYS A 139 6.79 -8.31 -37.75
N LYS A 140 6.13 -7.17 -37.53
CA LYS A 140 4.83 -6.86 -38.11
C LYS A 140 4.89 -6.23 -39.51
N GLY A 141 6.09 -5.95 -40.04
CA GLY A 141 6.28 -5.39 -41.37
C GLY A 141 5.86 -3.93 -41.51
N TYR A 142 5.82 -3.17 -40.42
CA TYR A 142 5.59 -1.71 -40.48
C TYR A 142 6.85 -0.94 -40.93
N LEU A 143 8.02 -1.58 -40.86
CA LEU A 143 9.34 -1.11 -41.31
C LEU A 143 10.03 -2.19 -42.15
#